data_AF-A0AAD6ZSS9-F1
#
_entry.id   AF-A0AAD6ZSS9-F1
#
_cell.length_a   1.000
_cell.length_b   1.000
_cell.length_c   1.000
_cell.angle_alpha   90.00
_cell.angle_beta   90.00
_cell.angle_gamma   90.00
#
_symmetry.space_group_name_H-M   'P 1'
#
loop_
_entity.id
_entity.type
_entity.pdbx_description
1 polymer ?
#
loop_
_entity_poly.entity_id
_entity_poly.type
_entity_poly.pdbx_seq_one_letter_code
_entity_poly.pdbx_strand_id
1 'polypeptide(L)'
;LQRHEMLLHTGLKVKQVKFASVALQFTNVSPTVVKEVSKCVAKGESAIPRNKEECKIPKLLKQVNGINSLVPGSSAAHVAMWNEIRGLMIEKGLSSF
;
A
#
# COMPACT_ATOMS: atom_id res chain seq x y z
N LEU A 1 7.70 13.69 20.90
CA LEU A 1 8.35 12.48 21.49
C LEU A 1 7.37 11.40 21.96
N GLN A 2 6.54 11.58 23.01
CA GLN A 2 5.66 10.52 23.54
C GLN A 2 4.67 9.91 22.53
N ARG A 3 4.13 10.72 21.60
CA ARG A 3 3.18 10.23 20.58
C ARG A 3 3.86 9.38 19.49
N HIS A 4 5.11 9.69 19.14
CA HIS A 4 5.86 8.99 18.11
C HIS A 4 6.28 7.59 18.60
N GLU A 5 6.82 7.50 19.81
CA GLU A 5 7.14 6.22 20.46
C GLU A 5 5.89 5.36 20.65
N MET A 6 4.77 5.96 21.08
CA MET A 6 3.50 5.24 21.19
C MET A 6 3.02 4.71 19.83
N LEU A 7 3.15 5.46 18.74
CA LEU A 7 2.77 5.01 17.40
C LEU A 7 3.71 3.91 16.85
N LEU A 8 5.02 4.04 17.09
CA LEU A 8 6.01 3.02 16.76
C LEU A 8 5.79 1.72 17.54
N HIS A 9 5.48 1.81 18.84
CA HIS A 9 5.22 0.66 19.70
C HIS A 9 3.82 0.05 19.53
N THR A 10 2.82 0.82 19.10
CA THR A 10 1.48 0.30 18.73
C THR A 10 1.43 -0.30 17.33
N GLY A 11 2.38 0.06 16.45
CA GLY A 11 2.40 -0.37 15.05
C GLY A 11 2.96 -1.77 14.76
N LEU A 12 3.61 -2.45 15.72
CA LEU A 12 4.51 -3.57 15.39
C LEU A 12 4.11 -4.97 15.89
N LYS A 13 2.87 -5.19 16.37
CA LYS A 13 2.48 -6.53 16.86
C LYS A 13 1.08 -7.02 16.50
N VAL A 14 0.48 -6.55 15.40
CA VAL A 14 -0.62 -7.32 14.78
C VAL A 14 -0.02 -8.41 13.90
N LYS A 15 0.51 -9.46 14.53
CA LYS A 15 0.89 -10.69 13.84
C LYS A 15 -0.33 -11.24 13.09
N GLN A 16 -0.29 -11.14 11.76
CA GLN A 16 -0.60 -12.19 10.77
C GLN A 16 -1.93 -12.98 10.80
N VAL A 17 -2.87 -12.78 11.73
CA VAL A 17 -4.15 -13.54 11.70
C VAL A 17 -4.91 -13.30 10.39
N LYS A 18 -4.76 -12.11 9.79
CA LYS A 18 -5.43 -11.73 8.55
C LYS A 18 -4.68 -12.13 7.28
N PHE A 19 -3.44 -12.61 7.36
CA PHE A 19 -2.68 -12.93 6.15
C PHE A 19 -3.34 -14.08 5.38
N ALA A 20 -3.69 -15.16 6.08
CA ALA A 20 -4.36 -16.31 5.47
C ALA A 20 -5.70 -15.92 4.82
N SER A 21 -6.50 -15.09 5.48
CA SER A 21 -7.80 -14.65 4.94
C SER A 21 -7.64 -13.72 3.74
N VAL A 22 -6.63 -12.85 3.73
CA VAL A 22 -6.31 -11.99 2.59
C VAL A 22 -5.76 -12.81 1.42
N ALA A 23 -4.87 -13.77 1.67
CA ALA A 23 -4.34 -14.66 0.64
C ALA A 23 -5.45 -15.48 -0.02
N LEU A 24 -6.39 -16.04 0.75
CA LEU A 24 -7.56 -16.76 0.24
C LEU A 24 -8.48 -15.90 -0.63
N GLN A 25 -8.54 -14.58 -0.43
CA GLN A 25 -9.34 -13.71 -1.31
C GLN A 25 -8.74 -13.59 -2.71
N PHE A 26 -7.43 -13.82 -2.84
CA PHE A 26 -6.67 -13.67 -4.07
C PHE A 26 -6.37 -14.99 -4.80
N THR A 27 -6.52 -16.15 -4.15
CA THR A 27 -6.35 -17.47 -4.82
C THR A 27 -7.30 -17.66 -6.00
N ASN A 28 -8.45 -16.99 -5.97
CA ASN A 28 -9.48 -17.11 -7.00
C ASN A 28 -9.35 -16.07 -8.13
N VAL A 29 -8.29 -15.26 -8.16
CA VAL A 29 -8.08 -14.25 -9.21
C VAL A 29 -7.22 -14.87 -10.32
N SER A 30 -7.75 -14.92 -11.54
CA SER A 30 -7.01 -15.46 -12.68
C SER A 30 -5.79 -14.58 -13.02
N PRO A 31 -4.62 -15.18 -13.31
CA PRO A 31 -3.43 -14.44 -13.77
C PRO A 31 -3.67 -13.63 -15.05
N THR A 32 -4.57 -14.08 -15.93
CA THR A 32 -4.89 -13.38 -17.17
C THR A 32 -5.57 -12.04 -16.91
N VAL A 33 -6.49 -12.00 -15.95
CA VAL A 33 -7.22 -10.78 -15.56
C VAL A 33 -6.26 -9.77 -14.91
N VAL A 34 -5.31 -10.23 -14.10
CA VAL A 34 -4.25 -9.36 -13.53
C VAL A 34 -3.38 -8.75 -14.64
N LYS A 35 -3.05 -9.53 -15.67
CA LYS A 35 -2.26 -9.06 -16.81
C LYS A 35 -3.01 -8.02 -17.65
N GLU A 36 -4.31 -8.20 -17.84
CA GLU A 36 -5.14 -7.25 -18.59
C GLU A 36 -5.32 -5.94 -17.83
N VAL A 37 -5.67 -6.01 -16.55
CA VAL A 37 -5.82 -4.81 -15.72
C VAL A 37 -4.51 -4.05 -15.55
N SER A 38 -3.39 -4.75 -15.36
CA SER A 38 -2.07 -4.09 -15.27
C SER A 38 -1.68 -3.36 -16.55
N LYS A 39 -2.03 -3.89 -17.74
CA LYS A 39 -1.85 -3.17 -19.01
C LYS A 39 -2.71 -1.92 -19.11
N CYS A 40 -3.96 -1.94 -18.65
CA CYS A 40 -4.81 -0.75 -18.60
C CYS A 40 -4.24 0.32 -17.67
N VAL A 41 -3.81 -0.08 -16.47
CA VAL A 41 -3.17 0.82 -15.51
C VAL A 41 -1.87 1.43 -16.08
N ALA A 42 -1.06 0.62 -16.78
CA ALA A 42 0.17 1.10 -17.40
C ALA A 42 -0.08 2.13 -18.52
N LYS A 43 -1.25 2.08 -19.17
CA LYS A 43 -1.69 3.07 -20.17
C LYS A 43 -2.25 4.36 -19.55
N GLY A 44 -2.35 4.43 -18.22
CA GLY A 44 -2.96 5.56 -17.51
C GLY A 44 -4.48 5.51 -17.48
N GLU A 45 -5.10 4.41 -17.89
CA GLU A 45 -6.54 4.23 -17.77
C GLU A 45 -6.91 3.93 -16.31
N SER A 46 -8.03 4.51 -15.86
CA SER A 46 -8.56 4.18 -14.54
C SER A 46 -8.99 2.72 -14.52
N ALA A 47 -8.47 1.94 -13.56
CA ALA A 47 -8.85 0.55 -13.34
C ALA A 47 -10.27 0.46 -12.75
N ILE A 48 -11.27 0.86 -13.53
CA ILE A 48 -12.67 0.72 -13.20
C ILE A 48 -13.01 -0.76 -13.37
N PRO A 49 -13.38 -1.48 -12.29
CA PRO A 49 -13.66 -2.90 -12.37
C PRO A 49 -14.95 -3.12 -13.16
N ARG A 50 -14.85 -3.85 -14.28
CA ARG A 50 -15.99 -4.29 -15.09
C ARG A 50 -16.55 -5.62 -14.58
N ASN A 51 -15.69 -6.43 -13.98
CA ASN A 51 -16.01 -7.76 -13.47
C ASN A 51 -15.77 -7.90 -11.97
N LYS A 52 -16.45 -8.88 -11.34
CA LYS A 52 -16.30 -9.19 -9.90
C LYS A 52 -14.86 -9.57 -9.53
N GLU A 53 -14.12 -10.19 -10.46
CA GLU A 53 -12.71 -10.53 -10.28
C GLU A 53 -11.80 -9.30 -10.35
N GLU A 54 -12.06 -8.40 -11.29
CA GLU A 54 -11.33 -7.14 -11.42
C GLU A 54 -11.51 -6.25 -10.18
N CYS A 55 -12.67 -6.31 -9.53
CA CYS A 55 -12.91 -5.56 -8.29
C CYS A 55 -11.94 -5.94 -7.15
N LYS A 56 -11.36 -7.15 -7.18
CA LYS A 56 -10.35 -7.59 -6.22
C LYS A 56 -8.95 -7.06 -6.54
N ILE A 57 -8.67 -6.71 -7.80
CA ILE A 57 -7.33 -6.30 -8.25
C ILE A 57 -6.88 -4.96 -7.66
N PRO A 58 -7.69 -3.90 -7.59
CA PRO A 58 -7.31 -2.67 -6.89
C PRO A 58 -6.96 -2.91 -5.43
N LYS A 59 -7.66 -3.84 -4.76
CA LYS A 59 -7.35 -4.23 -3.38
C LYS A 59 -6.01 -4.96 -3.32
N LEU A 60 -5.75 -5.89 -4.25
CA LEU A 60 -4.47 -6.59 -4.37
C LEU A 60 -3.32 -5.60 -4.58
N LEU A 61 -3.45 -4.67 -5.53
CA LEU A 61 -2.45 -3.65 -5.82
C LEU A 61 -2.15 -2.78 -4.60
N LYS A 62 -3.16 -2.41 -3.80
CA LYS A 62 -2.95 -1.70 -2.53
C LYS A 62 -2.15 -2.52 -1.52
N GLN A 63 -2.43 -3.82 -1.37
CA GLN A 63 -1.68 -4.70 -0.48
C GLN A 63 -0.23 -4.87 -0.94
N VAL A 64 -0.01 -5.07 -2.25
CA VAL A 64 1.33 -5.15 -2.84
C VAL A 64 2.10 -3.85 -2.62
N ASN A 65 1.44 -2.70 -2.81
CA ASN A 65 2.07 -1.39 -2.59
C ASN A 65 2.47 -1.18 -1.11
N GLY A 66 1.66 -1.67 -0.16
CA GLY A 66 1.99 -1.64 1.27
C GLY A 66 3.15 -2.56 1.65
N ILE A 67 3.33 -3.70 0.97
CA ILE A 67 4.55 -4.51 1.12
C ILE A 67 5.73 -3.77 0.50
N ASN A 68 5.54 -3.17 -0.67
CA ASN A 68 6.60 -2.48 -1.40
C ASN A 68 7.12 -1.26 -0.63
N SER A 69 6.30 -0.60 0.20
CA SER A 69 6.79 0.50 1.05
C SER A 69 7.83 0.09 2.09
N LEU A 70 7.97 -1.21 2.37
CA LEU A 70 9.01 -1.76 3.24
C LEU A 70 10.28 -2.15 2.48
N VAL A 71 10.24 -2.14 1.14
CA VAL A 71 11.39 -2.45 0.28
C VAL A 71 12.18 -1.16 0.01
N PRO A 72 13.45 -1.07 0.46
CA PRO A 72 14.27 0.11 0.23
C PRO A 72 14.43 0.43 -1.27
N GLY A 73 14.33 1.70 -1.63
CA GLY A 73 14.45 2.16 -3.02
C GLY A 73 13.19 1.98 -3.88
N SER A 74 12.12 1.41 -3.35
CA SER A 74 10.84 1.39 -4.05
C SER A 74 10.17 2.77 -4.03
N SER A 75 9.38 3.10 -5.07
CA SER A 75 8.64 4.36 -5.11
C SER A 75 7.72 4.55 -3.89
N ALA A 76 7.16 3.44 -3.38
CA ALA A 76 6.31 3.46 -2.18
C ALA A 76 7.11 3.78 -0.91
N ALA A 77 8.34 3.27 -0.79
CA ALA A 77 9.23 3.58 0.32
C ALA A 77 9.67 5.05 0.29
N HIS A 78 9.94 5.61 -0.89
CA HIS A 78 10.23 7.04 -1.04
C HIS A 78 9.05 7.91 -0.57
N VAL A 79 7.81 7.56 -0.94
CA VAL A 79 6.62 8.30 -0.48
C VAL A 79 6.46 8.21 1.04
N ALA A 80 6.69 7.04 1.63
CA ALA A 80 6.65 6.88 3.08
C ALA A 80 7.69 7.77 3.78
N MET A 81 8.92 7.79 3.28
CA MET A 81 10.00 8.64 3.78
C MET A 81 9.67 10.14 3.67
N TRP A 82 9.11 10.57 2.54
CA TRP A 82 8.68 11.96 2.37
C TRP A 82 7.57 12.36 3.35
N ASN A 83 6.62 11.46 3.60
CA ASN A 83 5.57 11.70 4.59
C ASN A 83 6.13 11.80 6.01
N GLU A 84 7.16 11.00 6.34
CA GLU A 84 7.87 11.08 7.62
C GLU A 84 8.59 12.43 7.77
N ILE A 85 9.34 12.86 6.74
CA ILE A 85 10.01 14.17 6.72
C ILE A 85 9.01 15.30 6.91
N ARG A 86 7.87 15.26 6.21
CA ARG A 86 6.79 16.25 6.40
C ARG A 86 6.25 16.24 7.82
N GLY A 87 6.04 15.05 8.40
CA GLY A 87 5.61 14.90 9.78
C GLY A 87 6.59 15.56 10.77
N LEU A 88 7.89 15.37 10.55
CA LEU A 88 8.95 16.00 11.35
C LEU A 88 9.00 17.52 11.17
N MET A 89 8.84 18.01 9.94
CA MET A 89 8.76 19.45 9.68
C MET A 89 7.60 20.09 10.44
N ILE A 90 6.43 19.45 10.43
CA ILE A 90 5.25 19.90 11.19
C ILE A 90 5.54 19.86 12.70
N GLU A 91 6.09 18.77 13.24
CA GLU A 91 6.40 18.66 14.68
C GLU A 91 7.40 19.73 15.14
N LYS A 92 8.33 20.13 14.26
CA LYS A 92 9.33 21.16 14.54
C LYS A 92 8.90 22.59 14.19
N GLY A 93 7.67 22.78 13.70
CA GLY A 93 7.16 24.09 13.28
C GLY A 93 7.92 24.69 12.09
N LEU A 94 8.60 23.85 11.29
CA LEU A 94 9.27 24.27 10.07
C LEU A 94 8.23 24.45 8.96
N SER A 95 8.38 25.50 8.16
CA SER A 95 7.47 25.77 7.04
C SER A 95 7.55 24.65 6.00
N SER A 96 6.41 24.02 5.71
CA SER A 96 6.20 23.18 4.52
C SER A 96 5.79 24.08 3.36
N PHE A 97 6.38 23.87 2.17
CA PHE A 97 5.82 24.33 0.91
C PHE A 97 4.75 23.35 0.40
#